data_AF-A0A6I3CBE3-F1
#
_entry.id   AF-A0A6I3CBE3-F1
#
_cell.length_a   1.000
_cell.length_b   1.000
_cell.length_c   1.000
_cell.angle_alpha   90.00
_cell.angle_beta   90.00
_cell.angle_gamma   90.00
#
_symmetry.space_group_name_H-M   'P 1'
#
loop_
_entity.id
_entity.type
_entity.pdbx_description
1 polymer ?
#
loop_
_entity_poly.entity_id
_entity_poly.type
_entity_poly.pdbx_seq_one_letter_code
_entity_poly.pdbx_strand_id
1 'polypeptide(L)'
;SCHQDATFLYTDPMTVTGFWFAIEDATLQNGCLWAAPGGHITSLRKKFKRAGSTNDDGVIFDIVDPSPLPEPAELVPLEVAAGTMVVLHGLLPHWSDVNRSAQSRHAYSLHRISQSADYPAWNWLQRNSNFALRRLDRSDRSAA
;
A
#
# COMPACT_ATOMS: atom_id res chain seq x y z
N SER A 1 8.93 -5.78 -6.27
CA SER A 1 10.02 -4.78 -6.18
C SER A 1 9.71 -3.81 -5.05
N CYS A 2 10.70 -3.02 -4.61
CA CYS A 2 10.48 -1.93 -3.66
C CYS A 2 9.52 -0.88 -4.24
N HIS A 3 8.59 -0.39 -3.43
CA HIS A 3 7.57 0.59 -3.85
C HIS A 3 7.05 1.45 -2.68
N GLN A 4 6.28 2.49 -3.02
CA GLN A 4 5.51 3.32 -2.07
C GLN A 4 4.02 3.12 -2.39
N ASP A 5 3.18 2.86 -1.38
CA ASP A 5 1.73 2.66 -1.56
C ASP A 5 1.03 3.84 -2.24
N ALA A 6 1.48 5.06 -1.92
CA ALA A 6 0.98 6.29 -2.53
C ALA A 6 1.25 6.39 -4.04
N THR A 7 2.10 5.53 -4.59
CA THR A 7 2.23 5.35 -6.05
C THR A 7 0.92 4.90 -6.66
N PHE A 8 0.20 4.00 -5.98
CA PHE A 8 -1.01 3.34 -6.49
C PHE A 8 -2.29 3.96 -5.95
N LEU A 9 -2.23 4.57 -4.76
CA LEU A 9 -3.39 5.13 -4.05
C LEU A 9 -3.07 6.57 -3.64
N TYR A 10 -2.89 7.44 -4.64
CA TYR A 10 -2.52 8.83 -4.39
C TYR A 10 -3.66 9.61 -3.74
N THR A 11 -3.30 10.50 -2.82
CA THR A 11 -4.20 11.49 -2.22
C THR A 11 -3.48 12.83 -2.04
N ASP A 12 -4.23 13.92 -1.98
CA ASP A 12 -3.71 15.25 -1.61
C ASP A 12 -4.53 15.85 -0.44
N PRO A 13 -3.93 16.06 0.76
CA PRO A 13 -2.59 15.63 1.15
C PRO A 13 -2.47 14.10 1.18
N MET A 14 -1.23 13.62 1.28
CA MET A 14 -0.91 12.19 1.21
C MET A 14 -1.29 11.47 2.50
N THR A 15 -2.46 10.84 2.50
CA THR A 15 -3.09 10.25 3.70
C THR A 15 -3.22 8.74 3.65
N VAL A 16 -2.81 8.10 2.55
CA VAL A 16 -2.90 6.64 2.43
C VAL A 16 -2.07 5.97 3.53
N THR A 17 -2.70 5.05 4.25
CA THR A 17 -2.07 4.19 5.26
C THR A 17 -2.43 2.74 4.96
N GLY A 18 -1.43 1.88 4.83
CA GLY A 18 -1.60 0.44 4.70
C GLY A 18 -1.68 -0.25 6.06
N PHE A 19 -2.62 -1.17 6.21
CA PHE A 19 -2.71 -2.15 7.30
C PHE A 19 -2.43 -3.50 6.69
N TRP A 20 -1.36 -4.14 7.16
CA TRP A 20 -0.97 -5.46 6.72
C TRP A 20 -1.07 -6.39 7.93
N PHE A 21 -1.94 -7.39 7.84
CA PHE A 21 -2.21 -8.35 8.90
C PHE A 21 -1.55 -9.68 8.54
N ALA A 22 -0.63 -10.13 9.38
CA ALA A 22 -0.07 -11.48 9.31
C ALA A 22 -1.17 -12.49 9.65
N ILE A 23 -1.62 -13.29 8.69
CA ILE A 23 -2.51 -14.43 8.97
C ILE A 23 -1.68 -15.65 9.40
N GLU A 24 -0.47 -15.76 8.86
CA GLU A 24 0.55 -16.74 9.23
C GLU A 24 1.84 -16.01 9.67
N ASP A 25 2.75 -16.73 10.33
CA ASP A 25 4.08 -16.20 10.64
C ASP A 25 4.76 -15.73 9.35
N ALA A 26 5.37 -14.55 9.39
CA ALA A 26 6.12 -13.99 8.30
C ALA A 26 7.60 -13.93 8.69
N THR A 27 8.42 -14.70 8.01
CA THR A 27 9.85 -14.87 8.25
C THR A 27 10.67 -14.44 7.05
N LEU A 28 11.98 -14.36 7.21
CA LEU A 28 12.91 -14.14 6.10
C LEU A 28 12.75 -15.21 5.01
N GLN A 29 12.51 -16.48 5.39
CA GLN A 29 12.47 -17.60 4.45
C GLN A 29 11.16 -17.67 3.65
N ASN A 30 10.04 -17.24 4.24
CA ASN A 30 8.73 -17.27 3.58
C ASN A 30 8.27 -15.92 3.00
N GLY A 31 9.14 -14.91 3.02
CA GLY A 31 8.93 -13.64 2.32
C GLY A 31 8.19 -12.61 3.17
N CYS A 32 8.70 -12.31 4.37
CA CYS A 32 8.29 -11.17 5.20
C CYS A 32 8.43 -9.82 4.46
N LEU A 33 7.85 -8.78 5.06
CA LEU A 33 8.01 -7.42 4.59
C LEU A 33 9.43 -6.91 4.91
N TRP A 34 9.89 -5.96 4.11
CA TRP A 34 11.10 -5.19 4.29
C TRP A 34 10.76 -3.71 4.11
N ALA A 35 11.31 -2.83 4.93
CA ALA A 35 11.03 -1.40 4.84
C ALA A 35 12.27 -0.54 5.08
N ALA A 36 12.29 0.68 4.51
CA ALA A 36 13.35 1.66 4.73
C ALA A 36 13.03 2.52 5.97
N PRO A 37 13.73 2.39 7.10
CA PRO A 37 13.49 3.23 8.28
C PRO A 37 13.62 4.72 7.91
N GLY A 38 12.62 5.53 8.29
CA GLY A 38 12.59 6.96 7.95
C GLY A 38 12.28 7.29 6.47
N GLY A 39 12.22 6.31 5.57
CA GLY A 39 12.05 6.55 4.12
C GLY A 39 10.73 7.22 3.72
N HIS A 40 9.76 7.23 4.63
CA HIS A 40 8.48 7.93 4.46
C HIS A 40 8.59 9.46 4.48
N ILE A 41 9.75 10.02 4.86
CA ILE A 41 10.02 11.47 4.88
C ILE A 41 10.60 11.95 3.53
N THR A 42 10.56 11.11 2.50
CA THR A 42 11.02 11.46 1.15
C THR A 42 9.85 11.77 0.21
N SER A 43 10.13 12.22 -1.01
CA SER A 43 9.13 12.48 -2.06
C SER A 43 8.42 11.20 -2.52
N LEU A 44 7.34 11.34 -3.28
CA LEU A 44 6.77 10.24 -4.05
C LEU A 44 7.53 10.08 -5.38
N ARG A 45 7.96 8.87 -5.73
CA ARG A 45 8.71 8.65 -7.00
C ARG A 45 7.82 8.60 -8.23
N LYS A 46 6.70 7.89 -8.15
CA LYS A 46 5.84 7.61 -9.31
C LYS A 46 4.36 7.71 -8.94
N LYS A 47 3.53 7.91 -9.95
CA LYS A 47 2.06 7.80 -9.86
C LYS A 47 1.59 6.77 -10.87
N PHE A 48 0.79 5.81 -10.42
CA PHE A 48 0.15 4.81 -11.26
C PHE A 48 -1.26 5.28 -11.58
N LYS A 49 -1.49 5.64 -12.84
CA LYS A 49 -2.69 6.36 -13.29
C LYS A 49 -3.40 5.59 -14.38
N ARG A 50 -4.69 5.85 -14.57
CA ARG A 50 -5.41 5.50 -15.80
C ARG A 50 -4.80 6.26 -16.97
N ALA A 51 -4.60 5.59 -18.11
CA ALA A 51 -4.03 6.24 -19.29
C ALA A 51 -5.04 7.17 -19.99
N GLY A 52 -6.34 6.92 -19.78
CA GLY A 52 -7.43 7.72 -20.29
C GLY A 52 -8.65 7.70 -19.37
N SER A 53 -9.80 8.07 -19.93
CA SER A 53 -11.06 8.22 -19.17
C SER A 53 -11.94 6.97 -19.20
N THR A 54 -11.60 5.98 -20.03
CA THR A 54 -12.33 4.72 -20.14
C THR A 54 -11.59 3.60 -19.41
N ASN A 55 -12.26 2.47 -19.19
CA ASN A 55 -11.63 1.30 -18.56
C ASN A 55 -10.67 0.56 -19.52
N ASP A 56 -10.80 0.78 -20.83
CA ASP A 56 -10.03 0.05 -21.85
C ASP A 56 -8.69 0.73 -22.18
N ASP A 57 -8.50 1.97 -21.73
CA ASP A 57 -7.28 2.75 -21.98
C ASP A 57 -6.05 2.21 -21.22
N GLY A 58 -6.27 1.33 -20.24
CA GLY A 58 -5.21 0.76 -19.42
C GLY A 58 -4.61 1.76 -18.43
N VAL A 59 -3.35 1.53 -18.07
CA VAL A 59 -2.66 2.22 -16.97
C VAL A 59 -1.22 2.58 -17.34
N ILE A 60 -0.74 3.69 -16.79
CA ILE A 60 0.61 4.20 -17.01
C ILE A 60 1.29 4.55 -15.68
N PHE A 61 2.62 4.57 -15.70
CA PHE A 61 3.42 5.19 -14.64
C PHE A 61 3.89 6.56 -15.09
N ASP A 62 3.55 7.57 -14.29
CA ASP A 62 4.05 8.93 -14.40
C ASP A 62 5.19 9.12 -13.37
N ILE A 63 6.37 9.53 -13.83
CA ILE A 63 7.54 9.72 -12.97
C ILE A 63 7.47 11.12 -12.38
N VAL A 64 7.31 11.20 -11.06
CA VAL A 64 7.23 12.46 -10.31
C VAL A 64 8.61 12.89 -9.80
N ASP A 65 9.38 11.90 -9.35
CA ASP A 65 10.77 12.09 -8.91
C ASP A 65 11.60 10.91 -9.45
N PRO A 66 12.62 11.17 -10.29
CA PRO A 66 13.43 10.11 -10.88
C PRO A 66 14.43 9.48 -9.89
N SER A 67 14.57 10.02 -8.69
CA SER A 67 15.44 9.48 -7.65
C SER A 67 15.09 8.01 -7.37
N PRO A 68 16.07 7.11 -7.24
CA PRO A 68 15.79 5.70 -6.99
C PRO A 68 15.06 5.51 -5.64
N LEU A 69 14.33 4.41 -5.56
CA LEU A 69 13.94 3.85 -4.26
C LEU A 69 15.12 3.06 -3.68
N PRO A 70 15.19 2.87 -2.36
CA PRO A 70 16.26 2.08 -1.75
C PRO A 70 16.29 0.65 -2.31
N GLU A 71 17.49 0.14 -2.52
CA GLU A 71 17.73 -1.24 -2.91
C GLU A 71 17.47 -2.20 -1.75
N PRO A 72 17.22 -3.50 -2.00
CA PRO A 72 16.96 -4.48 -0.95
C PRO A 72 17.96 -4.48 0.22
N ALA A 73 19.24 -4.22 -0.04
CA ALA A 73 20.30 -4.17 0.98
C ALA A 73 20.19 -2.96 1.94
N GLU A 74 19.40 -1.95 1.59
CA GLU A 74 19.15 -0.75 2.38
C GLU A 74 17.84 -0.84 3.18
N LEU A 75 17.10 -1.94 3.04
CA LEU A 75 15.86 -2.19 3.76
C LEU A 75 16.11 -3.07 5.00
N VAL A 76 15.25 -2.93 5.99
CA VAL A 76 15.25 -3.76 7.21
C VAL A 76 14.10 -4.77 7.14
N PRO A 77 14.34 -6.07 7.38
CA PRO A 77 13.30 -7.08 7.40
C PRO A 77 12.39 -6.93 8.62
N LEU A 78 11.12 -7.28 8.43
CA LEU A 78 10.07 -7.23 9.45
C LEU A 78 9.51 -8.64 9.64
N GLU A 79 10.26 -9.49 10.34
CA GLU A 79 9.77 -10.81 10.76
C GLU A 79 8.75 -10.65 11.89
N VAL A 80 7.57 -11.25 11.73
CA VAL A 80 6.45 -11.10 12.66
C VAL A 80 5.65 -12.39 12.80
N ALA A 81 5.12 -12.65 13.99
CA ALA A 81 4.24 -13.77 14.23
C ALA A 81 2.83 -13.53 13.66
N ALA A 82 2.08 -14.61 13.41
CA ALA A 82 0.67 -14.59 13.06
C ALA A 82 -0.15 -13.73 14.04
N GLY A 83 -1.11 -12.98 13.52
CA GLY A 83 -1.91 -12.01 14.28
C GLY A 83 -1.28 -10.62 14.40
N THR A 84 -0.02 -10.44 13.99
CA THR A 84 0.62 -9.11 14.01
C THR A 84 0.05 -8.21 12.91
N MET A 85 -0.21 -6.95 13.25
CA MET A 85 -0.55 -5.90 12.29
C MET A 85 0.63 -4.95 12.10
N VAL A 86 1.12 -4.86 10.87
CA VAL A 86 2.10 -3.86 10.43
C VAL A 86 1.36 -2.68 9.81
N VAL A 87 1.69 -1.46 10.27
CA VAL A 87 1.10 -0.22 9.75
C VAL A 87 2.13 0.50 8.88
N LEU A 88 1.78 0.74 7.62
CA LEU A 88 2.66 1.32 6.60
C LEU A 88 2.19 2.72 6.23
N HIS A 89 3.08 3.70 6.36
CA HIS A 89 2.84 5.04 5.83
C HIS A 89 2.88 5.02 4.29
N GLY A 90 2.02 5.79 3.62
CA GLY A 90 1.89 5.77 2.16
C GLY A 90 3.17 6.02 1.37
N LEU A 91 4.07 6.83 1.94
CA LEU A 91 5.38 7.14 1.37
C LEU A 91 6.50 6.17 1.77
N LEU A 92 6.26 5.22 2.67
CA LEU A 92 7.30 4.32 3.15
C LEU A 92 7.73 3.36 2.03
N PRO A 93 9.00 3.42 1.55
CA PRO A 93 9.51 2.42 0.65
C PRO A 93 9.53 1.06 1.34
N HIS A 94 8.84 0.10 0.74
CA HIS A 94 8.77 -1.26 1.27
C HIS A 94 8.70 -2.30 0.17
N TRP A 95 9.01 -3.53 0.55
CA TRP A 95 9.22 -4.66 -0.34
C TRP A 95 8.86 -5.98 0.39
N SER A 96 8.69 -7.06 -0.36
CA SER A 96 8.67 -8.42 0.15
C SER A 96 9.45 -9.31 -0.82
N ASP A 97 10.34 -10.13 -0.29
CA ASP A 97 11.08 -11.08 -1.13
C ASP A 97 10.19 -12.28 -1.55
N VAL A 98 10.67 -13.04 -2.53
CA VAL A 98 10.06 -14.28 -2.99
C VAL A 98 10.07 -15.30 -1.85
N ASN A 99 8.93 -15.96 -1.63
CA ASN A 99 8.85 -17.09 -0.72
C ASN A 99 9.62 -18.29 -1.30
N ARG A 100 10.66 -18.75 -0.60
CA ARG A 100 11.51 -19.90 -1.00
C ARG A 100 11.32 -21.10 -0.08
N SER A 101 10.40 -21.01 0.87
CA SER A 101 10.11 -22.06 1.85
C SER A 101 9.00 -23.00 1.36
N ALA A 102 8.74 -24.06 2.13
CA ALA A 102 7.60 -24.95 1.92
C ALA A 102 6.30 -24.45 2.60
N GLN A 103 6.35 -23.31 3.30
CA GLN A 103 5.21 -22.77 4.05
C GLN A 103 4.65 -21.55 3.33
N SER A 104 3.32 -21.37 3.38
CA SER A 104 2.66 -20.16 2.92
C SER A 104 3.01 -18.95 3.80
N ARG A 105 2.64 -17.77 3.31
CA ARG A 105 2.71 -16.49 4.04
C ARG A 105 1.45 -15.68 3.74
N HIS A 106 0.31 -16.21 4.16
CA HIS A 106 -0.96 -15.53 3.99
C HIS A 106 -1.01 -14.26 4.83
N ALA A 107 -1.53 -13.22 4.19
CA ALA A 107 -1.69 -11.92 4.79
C ALA A 107 -2.95 -11.27 4.23
N TYR A 108 -3.58 -10.45 5.07
CA TYR A 108 -4.68 -9.59 4.66
C TYR A 108 -4.19 -8.15 4.63
N SER A 109 -4.45 -7.42 3.55
CA SER A 109 -4.08 -6.01 3.44
C SER A 109 -5.31 -5.13 3.20
N LEU A 110 -5.31 -3.98 3.88
CA LEU A 110 -6.33 -2.95 3.77
C LEU A 110 -5.63 -1.59 3.71
N HIS A 111 -6.00 -0.75 2.75
CA HIS A 111 -5.57 0.64 2.73
C HIS A 111 -6.70 1.56 3.14
N ARG A 112 -6.39 2.56 3.95
CA ARG A 112 -7.30 3.67 4.27
C ARG A 112 -6.75 4.97 3.70
N ILE A 113 -7.65 5.89 3.40
CA ILE A 113 -7.36 7.28 3.08
C ILE A 113 -8.21 8.19 3.98
N SER A 114 -7.80 9.44 4.17
CA SER A 114 -8.66 10.42 4.84
C SER A 114 -9.83 10.78 3.92
N GLN A 115 -11.03 10.91 4.49
CA GLN A 115 -12.19 11.42 3.75
C GLN A 115 -11.98 12.87 3.30
N SER A 116 -11.18 13.65 4.05
CA SER A 116 -10.90 15.05 3.74
C SER A 116 -9.83 15.25 2.66
N ALA A 117 -9.18 14.17 2.21
CA ALA A 117 -8.13 14.26 1.20
C ALA A 117 -8.74 14.10 -0.19
N ASP A 118 -8.21 14.85 -1.15
CA ASP A 118 -8.59 14.71 -2.55
C ASP A 118 -8.11 13.36 -3.06
N TYR A 119 -9.03 12.58 -3.63
CA TYR A 119 -8.74 11.32 -4.31
C TYR A 119 -8.96 11.50 -5.81
N PRO A 120 -7.91 11.71 -6.62
CA PRO A 120 -8.08 12.13 -8.00
C PRO A 120 -8.76 11.07 -8.87
N ALA A 121 -9.59 11.52 -9.82
CA ALA A 121 -10.30 10.65 -10.76
C ALA A 121 -9.36 9.82 -11.66
N TRP A 122 -8.10 10.25 -11.81
CA TRP A 122 -7.09 9.52 -12.58
C TRP A 122 -6.46 8.34 -11.82
N ASN A 123 -6.70 8.19 -10.50
CA ASN A 123 -6.24 6.99 -9.78
C ASN A 123 -6.82 5.75 -10.45
N TRP A 124 -6.00 4.70 -10.59
CA TRP A 124 -6.41 3.47 -11.25
C TRP A 124 -7.63 2.83 -10.57
N LEU A 125 -7.68 2.86 -9.24
CA LEU A 125 -8.81 2.34 -8.48
C LEU A 125 -9.85 3.45 -8.30
N GLN A 126 -11.00 3.29 -8.94
CA GLN A 126 -12.18 4.12 -8.69
C GLN A 126 -13.31 3.20 -8.21
N ARG A 127 -14.08 3.66 -7.21
CA ARG A 127 -15.24 2.94 -6.68
C ARG A 127 -16.51 3.60 -7.22
N ASN A 128 -17.42 2.80 -7.78
CA ASN A 128 -18.73 3.31 -8.18
C ASN A 128 -19.67 3.43 -6.98
N SER A 129 -20.85 4.02 -7.19
CA SER A 129 -21.86 4.21 -6.14
C SER A 129 -22.33 2.90 -5.50
N ASN A 130 -22.36 1.79 -6.25
CA ASN A 130 -22.78 0.48 -5.76
C ASN A 130 -21.74 -0.19 -4.84
N PHE A 131 -20.49 0.27 -4.87
CA PHE A 131 -19.42 -0.24 -4.03
C PHE A 131 -18.50 0.87 -3.52
N ALA A 132 -19.12 1.92 -2.96
CA ALA A 132 -18.42 3.08 -2.43
C ALA A 132 -17.42 2.72 -1.31
N LEU A 133 -16.41 3.58 -1.11
CA LEU A 133 -15.51 3.48 0.03
C LEU A 133 -16.31 3.53 1.34
N ARG A 134 -15.97 2.66 2.28
CA ARG A 134 -16.61 2.59 3.59
C ARG A 134 -15.76 3.27 4.64
N ARG A 135 -16.42 3.97 5.56
CA ARG A 135 -15.76 4.59 6.71
C ARG A 135 -15.35 3.51 7.71
N LEU A 136 -14.26 3.78 8.44
CA LEU A 136 -13.74 2.92 9.51
C LEU A 136 -14.17 3.42 10.91
N ASP A 137 -15.39 3.93 11.04
CA ASP A 137 -15.99 4.32 12.31
C ASP A 137 -17.16 3.41 12.71
N ARG A 138 -17.51 3.44 14.00
CA ARG A 138 -18.52 2.55 14.60
C ARG A 138 -19.97 3.01 14.35
N SER A 139 -20.24 3.91 13.40
CA SER A 139 -21.57 4.54 13.30
C SER A 139 -22.70 3.59 12.86
N ASP A 140 -22.40 2.37 12.40
CA ASP A 140 -23.40 1.35 12.06
C ASP A 140 -23.66 0.31 13.19
N ARG A 141 -23.83 0.78 14.44
CA ARG A 141 -24.45 -0.03 15.51
C ARG A 141 -25.84 0.46 15.92
N SER A 142 -26.65 0.86 14.95
CA SER A 142 -28.10 1.02 15.13
C SER A 142 -28.86 -0.07 14.37
N ALA A 143 -28.73 -1.33 14.81
CA ALA A 143 -29.69 -2.41 14.59
C ALA A 143 -29.15 -3.71 15.21
N ALA A 144 -29.38 -3.89 16.52
CA ALA A 144 -29.54 -5.18 17.19
C ALA A 144 -30.33 -4.94 18.47
#